data_AF-A0A0F9CL65-F1
#
_entry.id   AF-A0A0F9CL65-F1
#
_cell.length_a   1.000
_cell.length_b   1.000
_cell.length_c   1.000
_cell.angle_alpha   90.00
_cell.angle_beta   90.00
_cell.angle_gamma   90.00
#
_symmetry.space_group_name_H-M   'P 1'
#
loop_
_entity.id
_entity.type
_entity.pdbx_description
1 polymer ?
#
loop_
_entity_poly.entity_id
_entity_poly.type
_entity_poly.pdbx_seq_one_letter_code
_entity_poly.pdbx_strand_id
1 'polypeptide(L)'
;MQNIVAYFAINGVPALNLSPTIRIHELLTGSPNSILVIDDDVMSEIKDGYYKYIFITYDPRKEYVFRANGGTSLPTTDRFAVGATESPDPEENADATWNSIATDFITAATMGLLQNEIGADTSAIRLNIIDIVDFVEQILKYEKNRTFLDKAAKTLTVYDDDRTTPLRVFSLRDSTGTPSIIEIVERLPIGPGSPV
;
A
#
# COMPACT_ATOMS: atom_id res chain seq x y z
N MET A 1 -1.26 -24.09 -14.67
CA MET A 1 -2.04 -25.29 -15.05
C MET A 1 -3.52 -24.94 -15.07
N GLN A 2 -4.21 -25.16 -16.20
CA GLN A 2 -5.64 -24.89 -16.37
C GLN A 2 -6.34 -26.12 -16.93
N ASN A 3 -7.57 -26.39 -16.49
CA ASN A 3 -8.41 -27.43 -17.08
C ASN A 3 -9.26 -26.82 -18.20
N ILE A 4 -9.19 -27.38 -19.40
CA ILE A 4 -10.06 -27.03 -20.52
C ILE A 4 -11.02 -28.19 -20.73
N VAL A 5 -12.32 -27.90 -20.77
CA VAL A 5 -13.38 -28.89 -20.94
C VAL A 5 -14.15 -28.57 -22.21
N ALA A 6 -14.36 -29.58 -23.05
CA ALA A 6 -15.20 -29.51 -24.24
C ALA A 6 -16.35 -30.51 -24.13
N TYR A 7 -17.51 -30.14 -24.65
CA TYR A 7 -18.69 -31.00 -24.72
C TYR A 7 -19.01 -31.30 -26.18
N PHE A 8 -19.26 -32.57 -26.48
CA PHE A 8 -19.69 -33.02 -27.80
C PHE A 8 -21.01 -33.77 -27.70
N ALA A 9 -21.90 -33.50 -28.65
CA ALA A 9 -23.20 -34.14 -28.76
C ALA A 9 -23.59 -34.32 -30.22
N ILE A 10 -24.42 -35.33 -30.52
CA ILE A 10 -25.05 -35.53 -31.81
C ILE A 10 -26.54 -35.25 -31.62
N ASN A 11 -27.06 -34.20 -32.26
CA ASN A 11 -28.46 -33.77 -32.10
C ASN A 11 -28.88 -33.59 -30.63
N GLY A 12 -27.98 -33.05 -29.80
CA GLY A 12 -28.21 -32.82 -28.36
C GLY A 12 -28.06 -34.06 -27.48
N VAL A 13 -27.73 -35.23 -28.04
CA VAL A 13 -27.38 -36.44 -27.26
C VAL A 13 -25.87 -36.49 -27.05
N PRO A 14 -25.36 -36.59 -25.80
CA PRO A 14 -23.92 -36.64 -25.54
C PRO A 14 -23.20 -37.72 -26.35
N ALA A 15 -22.09 -37.36 -26.99
CA ALA A 15 -21.29 -38.27 -27.79
C ALA A 15 -20.17 -38.90 -26.95
N LEU A 16 -20.23 -40.23 -26.79
CA LEU A 16 -19.34 -41.01 -25.93
C LEU A 16 -18.25 -41.72 -26.73
N ASN A 17 -17.18 -42.14 -26.05
CA ASN A 17 -16.08 -42.92 -26.62
C ASN A 17 -15.42 -42.25 -27.84
N LEU A 18 -15.34 -40.93 -27.86
CA LEU A 18 -14.57 -40.18 -28.85
C LEU A 18 -13.09 -40.17 -28.46
N SER A 19 -12.24 -39.85 -29.42
CA SER A 19 -10.83 -39.50 -29.20
C SER A 19 -10.60 -38.06 -29.65
N PRO A 20 -11.12 -37.05 -28.92
CA PRO A 20 -11.00 -35.67 -29.35
C PRO A 20 -9.54 -35.21 -29.28
N THR A 21 -9.20 -34.25 -30.13
CA THR A 21 -7.95 -33.51 -30.04
C THR A 21 -8.20 -32.04 -29.72
N ILE A 22 -7.25 -31.36 -29.09
CA ILE A 22 -7.29 -29.92 -28.82
C ILE A 22 -6.12 -29.22 -29.48
N ARG A 23 -6.41 -28.06 -30.07
CA ARG A 23 -5.43 -27.11 -30.56
C ARG A 23 -5.54 -25.81 -29.78
N ILE A 24 -4.43 -25.28 -29.29
CA ILE A 24 -4.39 -24.04 -28.48
C ILE A 24 -3.43 -23.05 -29.14
N HIS A 25 -3.90 -21.82 -29.31
CA HIS A 25 -3.14 -20.69 -29.78
C HIS A 25 -3.04 -19.63 -28.69
N GLU A 26 -1.84 -19.07 -28.49
CA GLU A 26 -1.60 -17.85 -27.73
C GLU A 26 -1.92 -16.65 -28.61
N LEU A 27 -2.74 -15.72 -28.12
CA LEU A 27 -3.00 -14.45 -28.77
C LEU A 27 -1.89 -13.45 -28.42
N LEU A 28 -1.43 -12.69 -29.41
CA LEU A 28 -0.41 -11.67 -29.21
C LEU A 28 -1.06 -10.31 -29.00
N THR A 29 -0.79 -9.68 -27.86
CA THR A 29 -1.32 -8.34 -27.53
C THR A 29 -1.03 -7.33 -28.63
N GLY A 30 -2.06 -6.61 -29.09
CA GLY A 30 -1.94 -5.59 -30.13
C GLY A 30 -1.65 -6.12 -31.54
N SER A 31 -1.79 -7.43 -31.76
CA SER A 31 -1.52 -8.07 -33.06
C SER A 31 -2.67 -9.00 -33.46
N PRO A 32 -3.01 -9.08 -34.75
CA PRO A 32 -3.99 -10.07 -35.24
C PRO A 32 -3.39 -11.49 -35.34
N ASN A 33 -2.09 -11.65 -35.10
CA ASN A 33 -1.40 -12.93 -35.21
C ASN A 33 -1.48 -13.72 -33.90
N SER A 34 -1.28 -15.03 -34.00
CA SER A 34 -1.23 -15.95 -32.86
C SER A 34 -0.06 -16.92 -32.99
N ILE A 35 0.34 -17.52 -31.86
CA ILE A 35 1.35 -18.57 -31.80
C ILE A 35 0.67 -19.89 -31.47
N LEU A 36 0.93 -20.94 -32.25
CA LEU A 36 0.46 -22.29 -31.93
C LEU A 36 1.26 -22.82 -30.73
N VAL A 37 0.56 -23.13 -29.63
CA VAL A 37 1.17 -23.62 -28.39
C VAL A 37 1.00 -25.13 -28.25
N ILE A 38 -0.19 -25.64 -28.56
CA ILE A 38 -0.53 -27.07 -28.52
C ILE A 38 -1.09 -27.46 -29.87
N ASP A 39 -0.52 -28.48 -30.51
CA ASP A 39 -0.93 -28.97 -31.82
C ASP A 39 -1.62 -30.34 -31.73
N ASP A 40 -2.95 -30.32 -31.76
CA ASP A 40 -3.83 -31.50 -31.82
C ASP A 40 -3.53 -32.60 -30.77
N ASP A 41 -3.31 -32.19 -29.52
CA ASP A 41 -3.08 -33.12 -28.41
C ASP A 41 -4.37 -33.79 -27.94
N VAL A 42 -4.27 -34.99 -27.36
CA VAL A 42 -5.44 -35.82 -27.02
C VAL A 42 -6.17 -35.31 -25.79
N MET A 43 -7.51 -35.32 -25.83
CA MET A 43 -8.37 -35.07 -24.68
C MET A 43 -8.83 -36.38 -24.05
N SER A 44 -8.98 -36.40 -22.72
CA SER A 44 -9.49 -37.56 -21.97
C SER A 44 -10.98 -37.42 -21.69
N GLU A 45 -11.76 -38.49 -21.87
CA GLU A 45 -13.18 -38.50 -21.51
C GLU A 45 -13.33 -38.38 -19.98
N ILE A 46 -14.25 -37.50 -19.53
CA ILE A 46 -14.67 -37.43 -18.13
C ILE A 46 -15.89 -38.32 -17.96
N LYS A 47 -17.01 -37.92 -18.59
CA LYS A 47 -18.31 -38.60 -18.61
C LYS A 47 -19.29 -37.80 -19.47
N ASP A 48 -20.38 -38.42 -19.92
CA ASP A 48 -21.56 -37.73 -20.47
C ASP A 48 -21.22 -36.74 -21.60
N GLY A 49 -20.30 -37.13 -22.50
CA GLY A 49 -19.88 -36.32 -23.64
C GLY A 49 -18.92 -35.18 -23.31
N TYR A 50 -18.49 -35.04 -22.05
CA TYR A 50 -17.45 -34.10 -21.64
C TYR A 50 -16.06 -34.72 -21.73
N TYR A 51 -15.13 -33.98 -22.32
CA TYR A 51 -13.74 -34.34 -22.46
C TYR A 51 -12.87 -33.22 -21.90
N LYS A 52 -11.74 -33.59 -21.30
CA LYS A 52 -10.84 -32.69 -20.60
C LYS A 52 -9.44 -32.74 -21.15
N TYR A 53 -8.82 -31.57 -21.23
CA TYR A 53 -7.40 -31.37 -21.42
C TYR A 53 -6.80 -30.64 -20.22
N ILE A 54 -5.60 -31.04 -19.78
CA ILE A 54 -4.84 -30.35 -18.73
C ILE A 54 -3.76 -29.52 -19.41
N PHE A 55 -3.96 -28.21 -19.48
CA PHE A 55 -2.98 -27.31 -20.08
C PHE A 55 -1.89 -26.98 -19.05
N ILE A 56 -0.83 -27.78 -19.05
CA ILE A 56 0.26 -27.72 -18.06
C ILE A 56 1.02 -26.39 -18.15
N THR A 57 1.33 -25.96 -19.37
CA THR A 57 2.07 -24.72 -19.69
C THR A 57 1.20 -23.47 -19.74
N TYR A 58 -0.03 -23.52 -19.21
CA TYR A 58 -0.91 -22.36 -19.11
C TYR A 58 -0.27 -21.25 -18.27
N ASP A 59 -0.18 -20.06 -18.86
CA ASP A 59 0.22 -18.81 -18.19
C ASP A 59 -1.02 -17.91 -18.01
N PRO A 60 -1.43 -17.59 -16.77
CA PRO A 60 -2.61 -16.75 -16.53
C PRO A 60 -2.45 -15.29 -16.98
N ARG A 61 -1.26 -14.87 -17.44
CA ARG A 61 -1.01 -13.53 -17.98
C ARG A 61 -1.14 -13.44 -19.49
N LYS A 62 -1.49 -14.55 -20.14
CA LYS A 62 -1.60 -14.66 -21.59
C LYS A 62 -3.03 -15.01 -21.98
N GLU A 63 -3.44 -14.50 -23.12
CA GLU A 63 -4.71 -14.86 -23.72
C GLU A 63 -4.53 -16.06 -24.66
N TYR A 64 -5.50 -16.98 -24.61
CA TYR A 64 -5.49 -18.16 -25.44
C TYR A 64 -6.84 -18.37 -26.10
N VAL A 65 -6.81 -18.86 -27.33
CA VAL A 65 -7.98 -19.42 -28.02
C VAL A 65 -7.73 -20.89 -28.29
N PHE A 66 -8.78 -21.68 -28.24
CA PHE A 66 -8.67 -23.11 -28.47
C PHE A 66 -9.83 -23.65 -29.28
N ARG A 67 -9.53 -24.73 -29.99
CA ARG A 67 -10.50 -25.54 -30.72
C ARG A 67 -10.29 -26.99 -30.34
N ALA A 68 -11.33 -27.62 -29.80
CA ALA A 68 -11.40 -29.06 -29.65
C ALA A 68 -12.12 -29.68 -30.85
N ASN A 69 -11.56 -30.76 -31.39
CA ASN A 69 -12.09 -31.52 -32.52
C ASN A 69 -12.53 -32.90 -32.02
N GLY A 70 -13.83 -33.17 -32.01
CA GLY A 70 -14.42 -34.43 -31.55
C GLY A 70 -14.23 -35.62 -32.51
N GLY A 71 -13.59 -35.39 -33.66
CA GLY A 71 -13.23 -36.45 -34.61
C GLY A 71 -14.23 -36.63 -35.77
N THR A 72 -13.90 -37.54 -36.67
CA THR A 72 -14.66 -37.76 -37.91
C THR A 72 -15.95 -38.55 -37.71
N SER A 73 -16.14 -39.18 -36.56
CA SER A 73 -17.39 -39.85 -36.16
C SER A 73 -18.54 -38.86 -35.91
N LEU A 74 -18.22 -37.58 -35.65
CA LEU A 74 -19.20 -36.52 -35.52
C LEU A 74 -19.53 -35.86 -36.87
N PRO A 75 -20.79 -35.47 -37.09
CA PRO A 75 -21.16 -34.57 -38.17
C PRO A 75 -20.33 -33.29 -38.14
N THR A 76 -20.06 -32.68 -39.30
CA THR A 76 -19.22 -31.48 -39.39
C THR A 76 -19.74 -30.31 -38.55
N THR A 77 -21.07 -30.21 -38.35
CA THR A 77 -21.72 -29.19 -37.52
C THR A 77 -21.43 -29.34 -36.03
N ASP A 78 -21.21 -30.57 -35.58
CA ASP A 78 -21.10 -30.91 -34.16
C ASP A 78 -19.65 -31.25 -33.76
N ARG A 79 -18.75 -31.26 -34.76
CA ARG A 79 -17.37 -31.75 -34.63
C ARG A 79 -16.48 -30.81 -33.81
N PHE A 80 -16.74 -29.51 -33.82
CA PHE A 80 -15.82 -28.52 -33.26
C PHE A 80 -16.45 -27.80 -32.07
N ALA A 81 -15.75 -27.82 -30.95
CA ALA A 81 -15.99 -26.92 -29.83
C ALA A 81 -14.88 -25.87 -29.81
N VAL A 82 -15.23 -24.61 -29.59
CA VAL A 82 -14.29 -23.49 -29.52
C VAL A 82 -14.47 -22.74 -28.22
N GLY A 83 -13.39 -22.12 -27.75
CA GLY A 83 -13.42 -21.26 -26.58
C GLY A 83 -12.19 -20.39 -26.52
N ALA A 84 -12.20 -19.45 -25.58
CA ALA A 84 -11.09 -18.59 -25.27
C ALA A 84 -10.90 -18.54 -23.75
N THR A 85 -9.68 -18.30 -23.32
CA THR A 85 -9.42 -17.81 -21.96
C THR A 85 -9.22 -16.32 -22.06
N GLU A 86 -10.09 -15.58 -21.40
CA GLU A 86 -9.82 -14.17 -21.10
C GLU A 86 -8.78 -14.18 -19.97
N SER A 87 -7.61 -13.61 -20.24
CA SER A 87 -6.69 -13.28 -19.16
C SER A 87 -7.37 -12.18 -18.35
N PRO A 88 -7.54 -12.29 -17.02
CA PRO A 88 -7.69 -11.09 -16.24
C PRO A 88 -6.40 -10.30 -16.48
N ASP A 89 -6.50 -9.11 -17.05
CA ASP A 89 -5.33 -8.24 -17.17
C ASP A 89 -4.72 -8.16 -15.76
N PRO A 90 -3.41 -8.39 -15.54
CA PRO A 90 -2.82 -8.31 -14.21
C PRO A 90 -3.11 -6.98 -13.50
N GLU A 91 -3.47 -5.94 -14.25
CA GLU A 91 -3.91 -4.63 -13.75
C GLU A 91 -5.38 -4.57 -13.28
N GLU A 92 -6.23 -5.54 -13.65
CA GLU A 92 -7.66 -5.58 -13.30
C GLU A 92 -7.97 -6.40 -12.03
N ASN A 93 -6.97 -7.04 -11.42
CA ASN A 93 -7.19 -7.79 -10.19
C ASN A 93 -7.22 -6.85 -8.97
N ALA A 94 -8.23 -6.98 -8.12
CA ALA A 94 -8.34 -6.19 -6.87
C ALA A 94 -7.06 -6.26 -6.00
N ASP A 95 -6.33 -7.37 -6.05
CA ASP A 95 -5.03 -7.53 -5.36
C ASP A 95 -3.94 -6.60 -5.92
N ALA A 96 -3.94 -6.32 -7.22
CA ALA A 96 -3.01 -5.38 -7.86
C ALA A 96 -3.34 -3.94 -7.45
N THR A 97 -4.62 -3.61 -7.35
CA THR A 97 -5.07 -2.30 -6.83
C THR A 97 -4.79 -2.14 -5.33
N TRP A 98 -4.90 -3.20 -4.53
CA TRP A 98 -4.74 -3.13 -3.08
C TRP A 98 -3.28 -3.15 -2.62
N ASN A 99 -2.41 -3.84 -3.34
CA ASN A 99 -0.99 -3.98 -3.01
C ASN A 99 -0.07 -3.11 -3.89
N SER A 100 -0.62 -2.12 -4.59
CA SER A 100 0.18 -1.15 -5.34
C SER A 100 1.04 -0.31 -4.39
N ILE A 101 2.12 0.24 -4.93
CA ILE A 101 3.07 1.02 -4.14
C ILE A 101 2.61 2.47 -4.05
N ALA A 102 2.99 3.18 -2.98
CA ALA A 102 2.53 4.56 -2.74
C ALA A 102 2.81 5.54 -3.90
N THR A 103 3.85 5.28 -4.70
CA THR A 103 4.20 6.08 -5.88
C THR A 103 3.19 5.95 -7.02
N ASP A 104 2.35 4.93 -7.02
CA ASP A 104 1.29 4.71 -8.01
C ASP A 104 0.10 5.65 -7.76
N PHE A 105 0.10 6.34 -6.61
CA PHE A 105 -1.00 7.15 -6.10
C PHE A 105 -0.68 8.65 -6.07
N ILE A 106 -0.04 9.16 -7.12
CA ILE A 106 0.32 10.59 -7.24
C ILE A 106 -0.65 11.39 -8.11
N THR A 107 -1.58 10.72 -8.79
CA THR A 107 -2.51 11.39 -9.71
C THR A 107 -3.55 12.19 -8.94
N ALA A 108 -3.65 13.49 -9.28
CA ALA A 108 -4.62 14.40 -8.70
C ALA A 108 -6.06 13.89 -8.82
N ALA A 109 -6.88 14.19 -7.80
CA ALA A 109 -8.29 13.80 -7.72
C ALA A 109 -8.56 12.29 -7.75
N THR A 110 -7.57 11.46 -7.43
CA THR A 110 -7.76 10.01 -7.23
C THR A 110 -7.88 9.69 -5.74
N MET A 111 -8.57 8.58 -5.41
CA MET A 111 -8.63 8.06 -4.05
C MET A 111 -7.23 7.74 -3.49
N GLY A 112 -6.34 7.25 -4.34
CA GLY A 112 -4.96 6.97 -3.96
C GLY A 112 -4.22 8.18 -3.41
N LEU A 113 -4.33 9.33 -4.09
CA LEU A 113 -3.70 10.56 -3.61
C LEU A 113 -4.28 11.00 -2.27
N LEU A 114 -5.61 10.93 -2.11
CA LEU A 114 -6.28 11.26 -0.84
C LEU A 114 -5.78 10.38 0.31
N GLN A 115 -5.52 9.09 0.06
CA GLN A 115 -4.95 8.19 1.07
C GLN A 115 -3.53 8.60 1.48
N ASN A 116 -2.69 8.98 0.51
CA ASN A 116 -1.35 9.50 0.78
C ASN A 116 -1.40 10.80 1.60
N GLU A 117 -2.30 11.72 1.27
CA GLU A 117 -2.51 12.98 2.00
C GLU A 117 -2.98 12.71 3.45
N ILE A 118 -3.96 11.82 3.65
CA ILE A 118 -4.41 11.42 5.00
C ILE A 118 -3.24 10.84 5.82
N GLY A 119 -2.38 10.04 5.21
CA GLY A 119 -1.19 9.49 5.88
C GLY A 119 -0.20 10.57 6.32
N ALA A 120 0.03 11.59 5.48
CA ALA A 120 0.87 12.74 5.82
C ALA A 120 0.24 13.60 6.92
N ASP A 121 -1.04 13.92 6.81
CA ASP A 121 -1.77 14.76 7.77
C ASP A 121 -1.86 14.10 9.15
N THR A 122 -2.13 12.80 9.21
CA THR A 122 -2.16 12.05 10.48
C THR A 122 -0.79 12.01 11.16
N SER A 123 0.30 11.94 10.38
CA SER A 123 1.66 12.04 10.90
C SER A 123 1.95 13.42 11.49
N ALA A 124 1.52 14.49 10.80
CA ALA A 124 1.65 15.86 11.28
C ALA A 124 0.84 16.11 12.57
N ILE A 125 -0.40 15.63 12.62
CA ILE A 125 -1.25 15.71 13.84
C ILE A 125 -0.56 15.02 15.01
N ARG A 126 0.02 13.84 14.81
CA ARG A 126 0.74 13.11 15.86
C ARG A 126 1.92 13.90 16.41
N LEU A 127 2.72 14.54 15.55
CA LEU A 127 3.83 15.39 15.99
C LEU A 127 3.33 16.59 16.80
N ASN A 128 2.31 17.28 16.31
CA ASN A 128 1.74 18.43 17.01
C ASN A 128 1.20 18.05 18.40
N ILE A 129 0.58 16.87 18.56
CA ILE A 129 0.10 16.41 19.87
C ILE A 129 1.25 16.16 20.85
N ILE A 130 2.36 15.58 20.38
CA ILE A 130 3.55 15.36 21.23
C ILE A 130 4.10 16.70 21.70
N ASP A 131 4.26 17.68 20.80
CA ASP A 131 4.77 19.00 21.16
C ASP A 131 3.85 19.73 22.15
N ILE A 132 2.53 19.57 22.00
CA ILE A 132 1.56 20.14 22.95
C ILE A 132 1.67 19.47 24.32
N VAL A 133 1.85 18.15 24.38
CA VAL A 133 2.03 17.43 25.64
C VAL A 133 3.30 17.90 26.33
N ASP A 134 4.43 17.98 25.62
CA ASP A 134 5.71 18.45 26.17
C ASP A 134 5.59 19.89 26.71
N PHE A 135 4.88 20.76 25.99
CA PHE A 135 4.62 22.12 26.42
C PHE A 135 3.76 22.19 27.68
N VAL A 136 2.68 21.41 27.74
CA VAL A 136 1.80 21.33 28.92
C VAL A 136 2.56 20.78 30.13
N GLU A 137 3.37 19.74 29.95
CA GLU A 137 4.23 19.21 31.00
C GLU A 137 5.21 20.27 31.51
N GLN A 138 5.81 21.05 30.61
CA GLN A 138 6.70 22.14 30.99
C GLN A 138 5.97 23.21 31.81
N ILE A 139 4.77 23.63 31.42
CA ILE A 139 3.96 24.59 32.20
C ILE A 139 3.65 24.04 33.59
N LEU A 140 3.23 22.78 33.69
CA LEU A 140 2.91 22.14 34.97
C LEU A 140 4.12 22.10 35.89
N LYS A 141 5.32 21.89 35.33
CA LYS A 141 6.57 21.96 36.08
C LYS A 141 6.83 23.38 36.62
N TYR A 142 6.61 24.44 35.83
CA TYR A 142 6.74 25.81 36.31
C TYR A 142 5.72 26.17 37.42
N GLU A 143 4.51 25.63 37.37
CA GLU A 143 3.46 25.90 38.36
C GLU A 143 3.72 25.18 39.69
N LYS A 144 4.12 23.91 39.64
CA LYS A 144 4.18 23.04 40.83
C LYS A 144 5.54 22.95 41.49
N ASN A 145 6.63 23.10 40.73
CA ASN A 145 7.95 22.78 41.24
C ASN A 145 8.57 23.92 42.04
N ARG A 146 9.67 23.58 42.73
CA ARG A 146 10.37 24.50 43.61
C ARG A 146 11.03 25.62 42.82
N THR A 147 10.64 26.85 43.14
CA THR A 147 11.42 28.04 42.82
C THR A 147 12.33 28.40 44.01
N PHE A 148 13.62 28.59 43.75
CA PHE A 148 14.63 28.88 44.77
C PHE A 148 15.38 30.17 44.46
N LEU A 149 15.50 31.02 45.48
CA LEU A 149 16.29 32.23 45.44
C LEU A 149 17.67 31.96 46.05
N ASP A 150 18.72 31.91 45.22
CA ASP A 150 20.10 31.83 45.68
C ASP A 150 20.62 33.24 45.97
N LYS A 151 20.74 33.56 47.25
CA LYS A 151 21.21 34.87 47.73
C LYS A 151 22.71 35.08 47.55
N ALA A 152 23.50 34.01 47.42
CA ALA A 152 24.93 34.10 47.20
C ALA A 152 25.22 34.29 45.71
N ALA A 153 24.64 33.45 44.85
CA ALA A 153 24.79 33.52 43.40
C ALA A 153 23.96 34.65 42.75
N LYS A 154 23.02 35.26 43.49
CA LYS A 154 22.08 36.29 43.00
C LYS A 154 21.24 35.78 41.81
N THR A 155 20.67 34.59 41.97
CA THR A 155 19.84 33.95 40.92
C THR A 155 18.50 33.47 41.48
N LEU A 156 17.50 33.45 40.60
CA LEU A 156 16.25 32.72 40.80
C LEU A 156 16.28 31.47 39.93
N THR A 157 16.20 30.30 40.54
CA THR A 157 16.21 29.01 39.82
C THR A 157 14.87 28.32 39.97
N VAL A 158 14.25 27.96 38.85
CA VAL A 158 13.10 27.05 38.82
C VAL A 158 13.65 25.65 38.58
N TYR A 159 13.37 24.73 39.50
CA TYR A 159 13.83 23.33 39.41
C TYR A 159 12.77 22.42 38.79
N ASP A 160 13.21 21.28 38.30
CA ASP A 160 12.35 20.17 37.91
C ASP A 160 11.77 19.44 39.14
N ASP A 161 11.01 18.37 38.89
CA ASP A 161 10.34 17.53 39.89
C ASP A 161 11.33 16.83 40.84
N ASP A 162 12.54 16.55 40.38
CA ASP A 162 13.66 16.01 41.17
C ASP A 162 14.26 17.02 42.18
N ARG A 163 13.85 18.29 42.11
CA ARG A 163 14.33 19.42 42.93
C ARG A 163 15.83 19.71 42.79
N THR A 164 16.51 19.13 41.81
CA THR A 164 17.96 19.27 41.58
C THR A 164 18.30 19.74 40.18
N THR A 165 17.53 19.35 39.16
CA THR A 165 17.73 19.73 37.77
C THR A 165 17.14 21.11 37.50
N PRO A 166 17.92 22.13 37.10
CA PRO A 166 17.37 23.44 36.78
C PRO A 166 16.60 23.42 35.44
N LEU A 167 15.34 23.86 35.46
CA LEU A 167 14.57 24.14 34.25
C LEU A 167 14.92 25.51 33.66
N ARG A 168 15.07 26.50 34.54
CA ARG A 168 15.45 27.86 34.16
C ARG A 168 16.17 28.56 35.31
N VAL A 169 17.21 29.29 34.95
CA VAL A 169 17.96 30.15 35.88
C VAL A 169 17.85 31.59 35.38
N PHE A 170 17.37 32.48 36.24
CA PHE A 170 17.32 33.90 36.00
C PHE A 170 18.41 34.59 36.83
N SER A 171 19.31 35.31 36.17
CA SER A 171 20.22 36.22 36.85
C SER A 171 19.45 37.44 37.36
N LEU A 172 19.59 37.75 38.64
CA LEU A 172 18.94 38.90 39.27
C LEU A 172 19.92 40.06 39.28
N ARG A 173 19.55 41.17 38.64
CA ARG A 173 20.39 42.36 38.49
C ARG A 173 19.60 43.61 38.89
N ASP A 174 20.31 44.62 39.38
CA ASP A 174 19.75 45.95 39.67
C ASP A 174 19.72 46.85 38.42
N SER A 175 19.29 48.10 38.59
CA SER A 175 19.21 49.15 37.57
C SER A 175 20.55 49.48 36.90
N THR A 176 21.68 49.10 37.52
CA THR A 176 23.03 49.28 36.97
C THR A 176 23.57 48.03 36.27
N GLY A 177 22.80 46.94 36.26
CA GLY A 177 23.22 45.65 35.74
C GLY A 177 24.08 44.84 36.71
N THR A 178 24.22 45.28 37.96
CA THR A 178 25.02 44.57 38.97
C THR A 178 24.18 43.44 39.60
N PRO A 179 24.72 42.23 39.83
CA PRO A 179 23.99 41.15 40.48
C PRO A 179 23.45 41.55 41.87
N SER A 180 22.13 41.51 42.04
CA SER A 180 21.45 42.03 43.24
C SER A 180 20.20 41.22 43.59
N ILE A 181 19.87 41.20 44.88
CA ILE A 181 18.62 40.64 45.44
C ILE A 181 17.83 41.68 46.26
N ILE A 182 18.32 42.92 46.31
CA ILE A 182 17.75 44.00 47.10
C ILE A 182 16.86 44.86 46.20
N GLU A 183 17.42 45.27 45.07
CA GLU A 183 16.72 45.96 43.99
C GLU A 183 16.86 45.06 42.75
N ILE A 184 15.72 44.55 42.28
CA ILE A 184 15.66 43.72 41.08
C ILE A 184 14.85 44.53 40.08
N VAL A 185 15.45 44.84 38.93
CA VAL A 185 14.76 45.53 37.84
C VAL A 185 14.34 44.55 36.76
N GLU A 186 13.46 44.99 35.86
CA GLU A 186 13.07 44.18 34.72
C GLU A 186 14.28 43.79 33.86
N ARG A 187 14.27 42.56 33.37
CA ARG A 187 15.28 42.12 32.42
C ARG A 187 14.88 42.58 31.03
N LEU A 188 15.60 43.56 30.48
CA LEU A 188 15.47 43.93 29.08
C LEU A 188 15.95 42.77 28.18
N PRO A 189 15.27 42.51 27.04
CA PRO A 189 15.74 41.55 26.06
C PRO A 189 17.16 41.90 25.60
N ILE A 190 18.05 40.92 25.54
CA ILE A 190 19.39 41.13 24.98
C ILE A 190 19.20 41.25 23.46
N GLY A 191 19.18 42.49 22.96
CA GLY A 191 19.21 42.74 21.53
C GLY A 191 20.58 42.39 20.94
N PRO A 192 20.68 42.15 19.62
CA PRO A 192 21.96 42.00 18.96
C PRO A 192 22.78 43.29 19.16
N GLY A 193 23.83 43.24 19.98
CA GLY A 193 24.73 44.36 20.24
C GLY A 193 24.80 44.88 21.69
N SER A 194 24.03 44.33 22.63
CA SER A 194 24.24 44.69 24.06
C SER A 194 25.50 44.02 24.61
N PRO A 195 26.41 44.77 25.27
CA PRO A 195 27.59 44.18 25.91
C PRO A 195 27.17 43.25 27.06
N VAL A 196 27.87 42.12 27.15
CA VAL A 196 27.67 41.02 28.13
C VAL A 196 28.04 41.44 29.54
#